data_AF-A0A077ECS4-F1
#
_entry.id   AF-A0A077ECS4-F1
#
_cell.length_a   1.000
_cell.length_b   1.000
_cell.length_c   1.000
_cell.angle_alpha   90.00
_cell.angle_beta   90.00
_cell.angle_gamma   90.00
#
_symmetry.space_group_name_H-M   'P 1'
#
loop_
_entity.id
_entity.type
_entity.pdbx_description
1 polymer ?
#
loop_
_entity_poly.entity_id
_entity_poly.type
_entity_poly.pdbx_seq_one_letter_code
_entity_poly.pdbx_strand_id
1 'polypeptide(L)'
;MQSFHVSKLNYSKNELIEEVPDLSFPEMSKQMYYIRDSLCYPFDLVESNLIFSDLSKKRQPFLVWNKKEGAVFSKEWIPNYRNRRNLSDTILFQKKYRRFEINSPWTYTRFYIYPTDTILPYSLYKHAEKDYNGRLERIDSYNKKDDIFVTLQLLPRKNWDASAKELFEFNHFVKSRESE
;
A
#
# COMPACT_ATOMS: atom_id res chain seq x y z
N MET A 1 14.15 -1.70 19.04
CA MET A 1 13.59 -1.33 17.72
C MET A 1 12.29 -2.10 17.57
N GLN A 2 11.17 -1.41 17.44
CA GLN A 2 9.86 -2.04 17.27
C GLN A 2 9.47 -1.95 15.79
N SER A 3 8.98 -3.04 15.22
CA SER A 3 8.55 -3.11 13.83
C SER A 3 7.15 -3.71 13.78
N PHE A 4 6.30 -3.15 12.93
CA PHE A 4 4.92 -3.59 12.78
C PHE A 4 4.62 -3.80 11.30
N HIS A 5 3.94 -4.90 11.00
CA HIS A 5 3.31 -5.05 9.69
C HIS A 5 2.06 -4.18 9.67
N VAL A 6 1.98 -3.24 8.74
CA VAL A 6 0.82 -2.33 8.63
C VAL A 6 -0.26 -2.94 7.76
N SER A 7 0.12 -3.61 6.67
CA SER A 7 -0.80 -4.12 5.66
C SER A 7 -0.09 -5.09 4.73
N LYS A 8 -0.82 -6.09 4.21
CA LYS A 8 -0.40 -6.91 3.06
C LYS A 8 -1.34 -6.61 1.90
N LEU A 9 -0.77 -6.17 0.78
CA LEU A 9 -1.52 -5.77 -0.41
C LEU A 9 -1.29 -6.78 -1.53
N ASN A 10 -2.35 -7.46 -1.94
CA ASN A 10 -2.34 -8.44 -3.03
C ASN A 10 -3.21 -7.90 -4.17
N TYR A 11 -2.65 -7.73 -5.37
CA TYR A 11 -3.41 -7.15 -6.48
C TYR A 11 -3.40 -8.06 -7.71
N SER A 12 -4.51 -8.04 -8.43
CA SER A 12 -4.68 -8.66 -9.74
C SER A 12 -5.34 -7.65 -10.66
N LYS A 13 -4.59 -7.14 -11.64
CA LYS A 13 -5.02 -6.03 -12.51
C LYS A 13 -5.48 -4.81 -11.68
N ASN A 14 -6.77 -4.55 -11.66
CA ASN A 14 -7.46 -3.44 -11.00
C ASN A 14 -8.24 -3.86 -9.75
N GLU A 15 -8.08 -5.11 -9.32
CA GLU A 15 -8.63 -5.66 -8.09
C GLU A 15 -7.51 -5.79 -7.05
N LEU A 16 -7.78 -5.39 -5.81
CA LEU A 16 -6.85 -5.50 -4.70
C LEU A 16 -7.53 -6.13 -3.49
N ILE A 17 -6.83 -7.05 -2.83
CA ILE A 17 -7.17 -7.58 -1.53
C ILE A 17 -6.11 -7.07 -0.55
N GLU A 18 -6.57 -6.38 0.47
CA GLU A 18 -5.74 -5.91 1.57
C GLU A 18 -6.05 -6.69 2.84
N GLU A 19 -5.02 -7.22 3.46
CA GLU A 19 -5.07 -7.82 4.79
C GLU A 19 -4.42 -6.86 5.80
N VAL A 20 -5.21 -6.41 6.78
CA VAL A 20 -4.75 -5.56 7.87
C VAL A 20 -4.52 -6.45 9.10
N PRO A 21 -3.26 -6.65 9.53
CA PRO A 21 -2.96 -7.42 10.74
C PRO A 21 -3.36 -6.66 12.01
N ASP A 22 -3.57 -7.40 13.10
CA ASP A 22 -3.68 -6.82 14.42
C ASP A 22 -2.30 -6.35 14.92
N LEU A 23 -2.21 -5.12 15.45
CA LEU A 23 -0.94 -4.55 15.90
C LEU A 23 -0.42 -5.21 17.19
N SER A 24 -1.31 -5.79 18.00
CA SER A 24 -0.99 -6.53 19.23
C SER A 24 -0.70 -7.99 18.93
N PHE A 25 -1.36 -8.56 17.91
CA PHE A 25 -1.19 -9.95 17.47
C PHE A 25 -0.97 -10.03 15.95
N PRO A 26 0.24 -9.75 15.44
CA PRO A 26 0.51 -9.64 14.00
C PRO A 26 0.26 -10.92 13.19
N GLU A 27 0.18 -12.07 13.85
CA GLU A 27 -0.20 -13.35 13.23
C GLU A 27 -1.69 -13.41 12.89
N MET A 28 -2.52 -12.54 13.49
CA MET A 28 -3.95 -12.46 13.25
C MET A 28 -4.28 -11.28 12.33
N SER A 29 -5.19 -11.52 11.40
CA SER A 29 -5.77 -10.47 10.58
C SER A 29 -6.94 -9.84 11.32
N LYS A 30 -6.93 -8.52 11.46
CA LYS A 30 -8.01 -7.74 12.06
C LYS A 30 -9.14 -7.47 11.07
N GLN A 31 -8.80 -7.15 9.83
CA GLN A 31 -9.78 -6.78 8.79
C GLN A 31 -9.24 -7.09 7.40
N MET A 32 -10.13 -7.53 6.49
CA MET A 32 -9.84 -7.62 5.07
C MET A 32 -10.59 -6.55 4.29
N TYR A 33 -9.98 -6.06 3.22
CA TYR A 33 -10.62 -5.14 2.28
C TYR A 33 -10.47 -5.64 0.86
N TYR A 34 -11.59 -5.65 0.14
CA TYR A 34 -11.60 -5.79 -1.31
C TYR A 34 -11.71 -4.39 -1.90
N ILE A 35 -10.73 -4.00 -2.70
CA ILE A 35 -10.64 -2.67 -3.30
C ILE A 35 -10.66 -2.82 -4.80
N ARG A 36 -11.58 -2.09 -5.44
CA ARG A 36 -11.67 -1.99 -6.89
C ARG A 36 -11.81 -0.52 -7.25
N ASP A 37 -10.86 -0.03 -8.06
CA ASP A 37 -10.74 1.38 -8.39
C ASP A 37 -10.68 2.25 -7.12
N SER A 38 -11.68 3.10 -6.86
CA SER A 38 -11.74 3.93 -5.64
C SER A 38 -12.67 3.39 -4.55
N LEU A 39 -13.33 2.25 -4.77
CA LEU A 39 -14.30 1.67 -3.85
C LEU A 39 -13.65 0.60 -3.00
N CYS A 40 -13.96 0.65 -1.70
CA CYS A 40 -13.44 -0.24 -0.68
C CYS A 40 -14.60 -0.99 -0.01
N TYR A 41 -14.49 -2.32 0.04
CA TYR A 41 -15.48 -3.22 0.61
C TYR A 41 -14.83 -3.99 1.77
N PRO A 42 -15.23 -3.74 3.02
CA PRO A 42 -14.75 -4.53 4.16
C PRO A 42 -15.41 -5.91 4.15
N PHE A 43 -14.62 -6.95 4.43
CA PHE A 43 -15.11 -8.32 4.58
C PHE A 43 -14.27 -9.09 5.61
N ASP A 44 -14.82 -10.23 6.07
CA ASP A 44 -14.17 -11.06 7.09
C ASP A 44 -13.49 -12.26 6.46
N LEU A 45 -12.35 -12.65 7.01
CA LEU A 45 -11.50 -13.73 6.48
C LEU A 45 -12.16 -15.12 6.53
N VAL A 46 -13.21 -15.28 7.35
CA VAL A 46 -14.00 -16.52 7.45
C VAL A 46 -14.79 -16.78 6.16
N GLU A 47 -15.00 -15.76 5.33
CA GLU A 47 -15.73 -15.86 4.06
C GLU A 47 -14.82 -16.39 2.92
N SER A 48 -14.28 -17.61 3.06
CA SER A 48 -13.41 -18.23 2.03
C SER A 48 -14.08 -18.40 0.65
N ASN A 49 -15.41 -18.42 0.60
CA ASN A 49 -16.21 -18.50 -0.63
C ASN A 49 -16.79 -17.13 -1.07
N LEU A 50 -16.11 -16.04 -0.73
CA LEU A 50 -16.58 -14.70 -1.05
C LEU A 50 -16.57 -14.45 -2.55
N ILE A 51 -17.73 -14.11 -3.11
CA ILE A 51 -17.87 -13.69 -4.51
C ILE A 51 -17.78 -12.15 -4.57
N PHE A 52 -16.80 -11.61 -5.28
CA PHE A 52 -16.55 -10.16 -5.39
C PHE A 52 -17.70 -9.41 -6.06
N SER A 53 -18.40 -10.03 -7.02
CA SER A 53 -19.58 -9.44 -7.64
C SER A 53 -20.73 -9.30 -6.63
N ASP A 54 -20.86 -10.23 -5.69
CA ASP A 54 -21.86 -10.19 -4.63
C ASP A 54 -21.55 -9.13 -3.57
N LEU A 55 -20.28 -8.92 -3.22
CA LEU A 55 -19.88 -7.83 -2.32
C LEU A 55 -20.41 -6.49 -2.81
N SER A 56 -20.28 -6.23 -4.11
CA SER A 56 -20.74 -4.99 -4.72
C SER A 56 -22.27 -4.80 -4.68
N LYS A 57 -23.03 -5.90 -4.60
CA LYS A 57 -24.50 -5.90 -4.52
C LYS A 57 -25.02 -5.85 -3.09
N LYS A 58 -24.33 -6.52 -2.15
CA LYS A 58 -24.81 -6.77 -0.79
C LYS A 58 -24.28 -5.76 0.24
N ARG A 59 -23.09 -5.20 0.02
CA ARG A 59 -22.43 -4.31 0.99
C ARG A 59 -22.27 -2.91 0.39
N GLN A 60 -22.53 -1.89 1.21
CA GLN A 60 -22.29 -0.50 0.81
C GLN A 60 -20.78 -0.23 0.83
N PRO A 61 -20.16 0.12 -0.30
CA PRO A 61 -18.75 0.50 -0.31
C PRO A 61 -18.55 1.86 0.35
N PHE A 62 -17.32 2.10 0.77
CA PHE A 62 -16.84 3.45 1.06
C PHE A 62 -15.64 3.79 0.17
N LEU A 63 -15.34 5.07 0.04
CA LEU A 63 -14.19 5.52 -0.74
C LEU A 63 -12.90 5.07 -0.08
N VAL A 64 -11.94 4.57 -0.87
CA VAL A 64 -10.61 4.15 -0.40
C VAL A 64 -9.88 5.23 0.42
N TRP A 65 -10.16 6.51 0.12
CA TRP A 65 -9.62 7.69 0.82
C TRP A 65 -10.17 7.87 2.25
N ASN A 66 -11.31 7.26 2.56
CA ASN A 66 -11.95 7.32 3.87
C ASN A 66 -11.49 6.19 4.80
N LYS A 67 -10.64 5.28 4.31
CA LYS A 67 -10.07 4.18 5.08
C LYS A 67 -9.14 4.72 6.18
N LYS A 68 -9.30 4.21 7.41
CA LYS A 68 -8.58 4.71 8.60
C LYS A 68 -7.56 3.74 9.20
N GLU A 69 -7.46 2.53 8.68
CA GLU A 69 -6.54 1.49 9.16
C GLU A 69 -5.82 0.84 7.97
N GLY A 70 -4.76 0.07 8.21
CA GLY A 70 -3.94 -0.52 7.15
C GLY A 70 -3.20 0.52 6.31
N ALA A 71 -3.02 0.23 5.02
CA ALA A 71 -2.49 1.18 4.05
C ALA A 71 -3.50 2.31 3.79
N VAL A 72 -3.21 3.50 4.29
CA VAL A 72 -4.04 4.69 4.03
C VAL A 72 -3.62 5.31 2.71
N PHE A 73 -4.55 5.33 1.76
CA PHE A 73 -4.35 5.97 0.47
C PHE A 73 -4.71 7.44 0.61
N SER A 74 -3.73 8.32 0.43
CA SER A 74 -3.93 9.75 0.57
C SER A 74 -3.89 10.45 -0.78
N LYS A 75 -4.77 11.45 -0.96
CA LYS A 75 -4.66 12.42 -2.06
C LYS A 75 -3.74 13.58 -1.71
N GLU A 76 -3.24 13.62 -0.48
CA GLU A 76 -2.44 14.72 0.01
C GLU A 76 -1.07 14.74 -0.65
N TRP A 77 -0.56 15.96 -0.77
CA TRP A 77 0.79 16.19 -1.22
C TRP A 77 1.77 15.97 -0.08
N ILE A 78 2.98 15.55 -0.41
CA ILE A 78 4.06 15.51 0.58
C ILE A 78 4.24 16.96 1.09
N PRO A 79 4.19 17.21 2.41
CA PRO A 79 4.37 18.54 2.96
C PRO A 79 5.71 19.14 2.53
N ASN A 80 5.72 20.42 2.14
CA ASN A 80 6.92 21.14 1.68
C ASN A 80 7.65 20.50 0.48
N TYR A 81 6.98 19.69 -0.33
CA TYR A 81 7.58 18.99 -1.47
C TYR A 81 8.27 19.90 -2.51
N ARG A 82 7.85 21.17 -2.61
CA ARG A 82 8.53 22.17 -3.44
C ARG A 82 9.96 22.47 -2.99
N ASN A 83 10.27 22.28 -1.71
CA ASN A 83 11.58 22.54 -1.11
C ASN A 83 12.45 21.27 -1.07
N ARG A 84 12.06 20.21 -1.79
CA ARG A 84 12.80 18.95 -1.80
C ARG A 84 14.20 19.15 -2.41
N ARG A 85 15.17 18.45 -1.85
CA ARG A 85 16.53 18.38 -2.39
C ARG A 85 16.80 16.98 -2.92
N ASN A 86 17.22 16.90 -4.18
CA ASN A 86 17.69 15.64 -4.75
C ASN A 86 18.99 15.22 -4.08
N LEU A 87 19.10 13.93 -3.78
CA LEU A 87 20.31 13.31 -3.26
C LEU A 87 20.91 12.40 -4.32
N SER A 88 22.17 12.04 -4.14
CA SER A 88 22.79 11.01 -4.96
C SER A 88 22.06 9.68 -4.81
N ASP A 89 22.01 8.93 -5.91
CA ASP A 89 21.50 7.57 -5.93
C ASP A 89 22.25 6.71 -4.90
N THR A 90 21.56 5.73 -4.34
CA THR A 90 22.15 4.77 -3.39
C THR A 90 21.74 3.35 -3.74
N ILE A 91 22.49 2.38 -3.23
CA ILE A 91 22.11 0.98 -3.27
C ILE A 91 21.63 0.59 -1.87
N LEU A 92 20.45 0.00 -1.77
CA LEU A 92 19.90 -0.60 -0.56
C LEU A 92 19.21 -1.91 -0.93
N PHE A 93 19.40 -2.98 -0.16
CA PHE A 93 18.78 -4.29 -0.43
C PHE A 93 18.98 -4.77 -1.88
N GLN A 94 20.18 -4.55 -2.42
CA GLN A 94 20.55 -4.88 -3.82
C GLN A 94 19.73 -4.14 -4.89
N LYS A 95 18.96 -3.12 -4.51
CA LYS A 95 18.22 -2.23 -5.41
C LYS A 95 18.88 -0.87 -5.45
N LYS A 96 18.93 -0.27 -6.65
CA LYS A 96 19.37 1.12 -6.84
C LYS A 96 18.17 2.05 -6.68
N TYR A 97 18.29 3.02 -5.78
CA TYR A 97 17.25 3.99 -5.47
C TYR A 97 17.68 5.40 -5.86
N ARG A 98 16.75 6.14 -6.47
CA ARG A 98 16.77 7.60 -6.51
C ARG A 98 16.28 8.12 -5.17
N ARG A 99 16.79 9.26 -4.73
CA ARG A 99 16.44 9.81 -3.42
C ARG A 99 16.23 11.30 -3.46
N PHE A 100 15.33 11.74 -2.60
CA PHE A 100 15.21 13.14 -2.24
C PHE A 100 14.89 13.27 -0.77
N GLU A 101 15.14 14.46 -0.23
CA GLU A 101 14.83 14.78 1.15
C GLU A 101 14.07 16.09 1.26
N ILE A 102 13.35 16.24 2.35
CA ILE A 102 12.70 17.47 2.78
C ILE A 102 13.16 17.72 4.20
N ASN A 103 13.87 18.83 4.39
CA ASN A 103 14.40 19.24 5.68
C ASN A 103 13.68 20.51 6.13
N SER A 104 12.89 20.41 7.19
CA SER A 104 12.22 21.54 7.83
C SER A 104 12.81 21.76 9.24
N PRO A 105 12.50 22.88 9.92
CA PRO A 105 12.93 23.08 11.31
C PRO A 105 12.48 21.97 12.27
N TRP A 106 11.35 21.32 12.00
CA TRP A 106 10.72 20.35 12.89
C TRP A 106 10.92 18.89 12.48
N THR A 107 11.04 18.65 11.18
CA THR A 107 11.10 17.31 10.61
C THR A 107 12.18 17.19 9.55
N TYR A 108 12.76 16.00 9.47
CA TYR A 108 13.62 15.61 8.37
C TYR A 108 13.06 14.32 7.77
N THR A 109 12.74 14.32 6.47
CA THR A 109 12.18 13.15 5.80
C THR A 109 12.95 12.86 4.52
N ARG A 110 13.33 11.61 4.32
CA ARG A 110 14.01 11.11 3.13
C ARG A 110 13.17 10.05 2.44
N PHE A 111 13.08 10.15 1.13
CA PHE A 111 12.25 9.31 0.27
C PHE A 111 13.14 8.52 -0.69
N TYR A 112 12.79 7.25 -0.90
CA TYR A 112 13.54 6.34 -1.77
C TYR A 112 12.61 5.83 -2.89
N ILE A 113 12.95 6.21 -4.11
CA ILE A 113 12.20 5.86 -5.32
C ILE A 113 12.96 4.76 -6.04
N TYR A 114 12.33 3.61 -6.20
CA TYR A 114 12.84 2.53 -7.04
C TYR A 114 12.47 2.84 -8.50
N PRO A 115 13.45 3.00 -9.42
CA PRO A 115 13.17 3.26 -10.82
C PRO A 115 12.51 2.02 -11.46
N THR A 116 11.25 2.16 -11.85
CA THR A 116 10.45 1.09 -12.47
C THR A 116 9.34 1.74 -13.28
N ASP A 117 8.90 1.07 -14.33
CA ASP A 117 7.67 1.36 -15.07
C ASP A 117 6.39 1.02 -14.27
N THR A 118 6.52 0.22 -13.20
CA THR A 118 5.41 -0.28 -12.41
C THR A 118 5.09 0.68 -11.26
N ILE A 119 4.19 1.62 -11.52
CA ILE A 119 3.49 2.40 -10.49
C ILE A 119 2.36 1.53 -9.94
N LEU A 120 2.29 1.37 -8.61
CA LEU A 120 1.17 0.64 -8.01
C LEU A 120 -0.14 1.39 -8.29
N PRO A 121 -1.25 0.68 -8.55
CA PRO A 121 -2.56 1.31 -8.72
C PRO A 121 -2.93 2.19 -7.52
N TYR A 122 -2.39 1.84 -6.36
CA TYR A 122 -2.55 2.54 -5.10
C TYR A 122 -1.21 3.02 -4.54
N SER A 123 -0.67 4.05 -5.18
CA SER A 123 0.58 4.72 -4.80
C SER A 123 0.46 5.48 -3.47
N LEU A 124 1.52 5.47 -2.66
CA LEU A 124 1.63 6.27 -1.42
C LEU A 124 1.61 7.78 -1.70
N TYR A 125 2.42 8.24 -2.66
CA TYR A 125 2.48 9.65 -3.08
C TYR A 125 2.63 9.78 -4.59
N LYS A 126 1.50 9.74 -5.31
CA LYS A 126 1.48 9.60 -6.77
C LYS A 126 2.21 10.71 -7.53
N HIS A 127 2.23 11.93 -6.98
CA HIS A 127 2.95 13.05 -7.58
C HIS A 127 4.47 12.82 -7.55
N ALA A 128 5.03 12.33 -6.44
CA ALA A 128 6.44 12.02 -6.35
C ALA A 128 6.83 10.85 -7.26
N GLU A 129 6.01 9.81 -7.32
CA GLU A 129 6.26 8.67 -8.20
C GLU A 129 6.32 9.07 -9.68
N LYS A 130 5.45 9.99 -10.10
CA LYS A 130 5.49 10.59 -11.45
C LYS A 130 6.74 11.42 -11.68
N ASP A 131 7.06 12.35 -10.78
CA ASP A 131 8.19 13.26 -10.93
C ASP A 131 9.54 12.53 -11.01
N TYR A 132 9.68 11.42 -10.29
CA TYR A 132 10.92 10.62 -10.26
C TYR A 132 10.88 9.40 -11.17
N ASN A 133 9.77 9.18 -11.89
CA ASN A 133 9.54 8.04 -12.79
C ASN A 133 9.87 6.69 -12.13
N GLY A 134 9.21 6.41 -11.00
CA GLY A 134 9.42 5.18 -10.25
C GLY A 134 8.50 5.07 -9.06
N ARG A 135 8.58 3.94 -8.35
CA ARG A 135 7.72 3.63 -7.21
C ARG A 135 8.36 4.05 -5.90
N LEU A 136 7.60 4.70 -5.01
CA LEU A 136 8.07 5.03 -3.67
C LEU A 136 8.06 3.77 -2.81
N GLU A 137 9.24 3.30 -2.41
CA GLU A 137 9.35 2.05 -1.63
C GLU A 137 9.79 2.27 -0.18
N ARG A 138 10.33 3.43 0.17
CA ARG A 138 10.75 3.71 1.55
C ARG A 138 10.67 5.18 1.90
N ILE A 139 10.28 5.46 3.13
CA ILE A 139 10.23 6.78 3.73
C ILE A 139 10.92 6.68 5.09
N ASP A 140 12.00 7.42 5.27
CA ASP A 140 12.65 7.61 6.57
C ASP A 140 12.23 8.99 7.09
N SER A 141 11.63 9.05 8.27
CA SER A 141 11.18 10.30 8.89
C SER A 141 11.77 10.46 10.28
N TYR A 142 12.30 11.63 10.55
CA TYR A 142 12.83 12.03 11.84
C TYR A 142 12.09 13.26 12.33
N ASN A 143 11.43 13.13 13.49
CA ASN A 143 10.86 14.24 14.22
C ASN A 143 11.95 14.79 15.17
N LYS A 144 12.41 16.01 14.91
CA LYS A 144 13.51 16.65 15.64
C LYS A 144 13.11 17.12 17.03
N LYS A 145 11.82 17.37 17.25
CA LYS A 145 11.29 17.86 18.53
C LYS A 145 11.21 16.73 19.54
N ASP A 146 10.65 15.60 19.12
CA ASP A 146 10.38 14.46 20.00
C ASP A 146 11.51 13.41 19.96
N ASP A 147 12.54 13.63 19.12
CA ASP A 147 13.67 12.74 18.86
C ASP A 147 13.23 11.33 18.41
N ILE A 148 12.22 11.27 17.55
CA ILE A 148 11.63 10.01 17.08
C ILE A 148 12.01 9.77 15.62
N PHE A 149 12.56 8.60 15.34
CA PHE A 149 12.83 8.11 14.00
C PHE A 149 11.86 6.99 13.61
N VAL A 150 11.21 7.13 12.45
CA VAL A 150 10.26 6.16 11.88
C VAL A 150 10.68 5.82 10.46
N THR A 151 10.65 4.54 10.13
CA THR A 151 10.81 4.06 8.76
C THR A 151 9.53 3.37 8.30
N LEU A 152 9.00 3.78 7.15
CA LEU A 152 8.03 3.02 6.40
C LEU A 152 8.72 2.36 5.20
N GLN A 153 8.51 1.07 4.99
CA GLN A 153 9.09 0.34 3.88
C GLN A 153 8.04 -0.56 3.20
N LEU A 154 7.90 -0.40 1.89
CA LEU A 154 7.16 -1.29 1.01
C LEU A 154 8.08 -2.42 0.56
N LEU A 155 7.60 -3.66 0.70
CA LEU A 155 8.34 -4.86 0.32
C LEU A 155 7.58 -5.58 -0.80
N PRO A 156 7.86 -5.28 -2.09
CA PRO A 156 7.22 -5.96 -3.21
C PRO A 156 7.55 -7.45 -3.22
N ARG A 157 6.53 -8.28 -3.43
CA ARG A 157 6.65 -9.74 -3.58
C ARG A 157 6.18 -10.16 -4.98
N LYS A 158 6.72 -11.27 -5.48
CA LYS A 158 6.38 -11.81 -6.80
C LYS A 158 5.02 -12.54 -6.82
N ASN A 159 4.67 -13.17 -5.71
CA ASN A 159 3.50 -14.03 -5.58
C ASN A 159 2.51 -13.43 -4.60
N TRP A 160 1.22 -13.74 -4.79
CA TRP A 160 0.19 -13.45 -3.80
C TRP A 160 0.41 -14.25 -2.52
N ASP A 161 -0.04 -13.70 -1.41
CA ASP A 161 -0.23 -14.46 -0.18
C ASP A 161 -1.29 -15.56 -0.41
N ALA A 162 -1.18 -16.68 0.30
CA ALA A 162 -2.00 -17.88 0.06
C ALA A 162 -3.51 -17.59 0.15
N SER A 163 -3.93 -16.84 1.17
CA SER A 163 -5.32 -16.42 1.38
C SER A 163 -5.87 -15.59 0.21
N ALA A 164 -5.09 -14.62 -0.25
CA ALA A 164 -5.48 -13.78 -1.38
C ALA A 164 -5.52 -14.57 -2.70
N LYS A 165 -4.58 -15.52 -2.88
CA LYS A 165 -4.55 -16.40 -4.05
C LYS A 165 -5.82 -17.22 -4.17
N GLU A 166 -6.25 -17.88 -3.09
CA GLU A 166 -7.48 -18.68 -3.08
C GLU A 166 -8.70 -17.84 -3.48
N LEU A 167 -8.84 -16.64 -2.91
CA LEU A 167 -9.93 -15.71 -3.24
C LEU A 167 -9.91 -15.27 -4.71
N PHE A 168 -8.74 -14.91 -5.25
CA PHE A 168 -8.61 -14.52 -6.65
C PHE A 168 -8.93 -15.68 -7.61
N GLU A 169 -8.41 -16.88 -7.34
CA GLU A 169 -8.63 -18.06 -8.17
C GLU A 169 -10.10 -18.49 -8.15
N PHE A 170 -10.73 -18.51 -6.97
CA PHE A 170 -12.16 -18.78 -6.83
C PHE A 170 -13.03 -17.78 -7.62
N ASN A 171 -12.75 -16.49 -7.51
CA ASN A 171 -13.52 -15.46 -8.21
C ASN A 171 -13.28 -15.47 -9.73
N HIS A 172 -12.07 -15.84 -10.17
CA HIS A 172 -11.80 -16.06 -11.58
C HIS A 172 -12.64 -17.23 -12.13
N PHE A 173 -12.70 -18.32 -11.39
CA PHE A 173 -13.51 -19.49 -11.75
C PHE A 173 -15.01 -19.15 -11.84
N VAL A 174 -15.57 -18.44 -10.86
CA VAL A 174 -16.98 -18.01 -10.88
C VAL A 174 -17.29 -17.17 -12.11
N LYS A 175 -16.46 -16.16 -12.41
CA LYS A 175 -16.63 -15.29 -13.60
C LYS A 175 -16.59 -16.08 -14.91
N SER A 176 -15.74 -17.11 -15.00
CA SER A 176 -15.64 -17.93 -16.21
C SER A 176 -16.91 -18.75 -16.49
N ARG A 177 -17.64 -19.16 -15.44
CA ARG A 177 -18.91 -19.89 -15.58
C ARG A 177 -20.12 -19.00 -15.84
N GLU A 178 -20.10 -17.74 -15.42
CA GLU A 178 -21.15 -16.76 -15.76
C GLU A 178 -21.08 -16.29 -17.21
N SER A 179 -19.96 -16.54 -17.90
CA SER A 179 -19.72 -16.12 -19.29
C SER A 179 -19.98 -17.23 -20.31
N GLU A 180 -20.34 -18.43 -19.86
CA GLU A 180 -20.88 -19.55 -20.67
C GLU A 180 -22.41 -19.48 -20.72
#